data_AF-A0A5N6K0K7-F1
#
_entry.id   AF-A0A5N6K0K7-F1
#
_cell.length_a   1.000
_cell.length_b   1.000
_cell.length_c   1.000
_cell.angle_alpha   90.00
_cell.angle_beta   90.00
_cell.angle_gamma   90.00
#
_symmetry.space_group_name_H-M   'P 1'
#
loop_
_entity.id
_entity.type
_entity.pdbx_description
1 polymer ?
#
loop_
_entity_poly.entity_id
_entity_poly.type
_entity_poly.pdbx_seq_one_letter_code
_entity_poly.pdbx_strand_id
1 'polypeptide(L)'
;MYTQSILDCLLAVSPLVTVHGKIAVVTGDLGDNSTALGIKGAVIPGAGPNPKTELDTTVFNTGRNNCGKTQASGTNKTEAGVTKSMALSGGTLPQISTSNASISGTFHIVTSDGAGPLRAMVDTTGRGDFSKSVKAVVTT
;
A
#
# COMPACT_ATOMS: atom_id res chain seq x y z
N MET A 1 -11.61 -34.81 -29.89
CA MET A 1 -12.15 -34.39 -28.57
C MET A 1 -11.00 -34.09 -27.60
N TYR A 2 -10.11 -33.14 -27.91
CA TYR A 2 -8.90 -32.87 -27.08
C TYR A 2 -8.70 -31.38 -26.74
N THR A 3 -9.63 -30.52 -27.14
CA THR A 3 -9.51 -29.07 -26.95
C THR A 3 -9.91 -28.59 -25.55
N GLN A 4 -10.65 -29.39 -24.78
CA GLN A 4 -11.08 -29.03 -23.43
C GLN A 4 -9.92 -29.10 -22.41
N SER A 5 -8.97 -30.04 -22.57
CA SER A 5 -7.97 -30.35 -21.54
C SER A 5 -6.77 -29.40 -21.48
N ILE A 6 -6.56 -28.56 -22.50
CA ILE A 6 -5.46 -27.58 -22.52
C ILE A 6 -5.81 -26.34 -21.70
N LEU A 7 -7.10 -25.98 -21.62
CA LEU A 7 -7.58 -24.80 -20.90
C LEU A 7 -7.46 -24.97 -19.37
N ASP A 8 -7.73 -26.17 -18.86
CA ASP A 8 -7.66 -26.48 -17.42
C ASP A 8 -6.20 -26.49 -16.90
N CYS A 9 -5.24 -26.88 -17.73
CA CYS A 9 -3.82 -26.91 -17.35
C CYS A 9 -3.20 -25.50 -17.31
N LEU A 10 -3.73 -24.55 -18.09
CA LEU A 10 -3.21 -23.19 -18.17
C LEU A 10 -3.67 -22.29 -17.00
N LEU A 11 -4.81 -22.60 -16.36
CA LEU A 11 -5.26 -21.89 -15.15
C LEU A 11 -4.42 -22.21 -13.91
N ALA A 12 -3.87 -23.42 -13.83
CA ALA A 12 -3.10 -23.91 -12.68
C ALA A 12 -1.73 -23.22 -12.49
N VAL A 13 -1.26 -22.49 -13.51
CA VAL A 13 0.02 -21.75 -13.46
C VAL A 13 -0.16 -20.26 -13.17
N SER A 14 -1.40 -19.82 -12.90
CA SER A 14 -1.65 -18.44 -12.48
C SER A 14 -0.98 -18.23 -11.12
N PRO A 15 0.05 -17.37 -11.00
CA PRO A 15 0.63 -17.09 -9.71
C PRO A 15 -0.40 -16.27 -8.91
N LEU A 16 -1.15 -16.93 -8.03
CA LEU A 16 -1.88 -16.26 -6.96
C LEU A 16 -0.86 -15.79 -5.92
N VAL A 17 0.01 -14.85 -6.31
CA VAL A 17 0.85 -14.15 -5.34
C VAL A 17 -0.07 -13.18 -4.61
N THR A 18 -0.56 -13.61 -3.45
CA THR A 18 -1.04 -12.65 -2.46
C THR A 18 0.20 -12.00 -1.88
N VAL A 19 0.40 -10.71 -2.17
CA VAL A 19 1.51 -9.93 -1.58
C VAL A 19 0.94 -9.16 -0.42
N HIS A 20 1.26 -9.59 0.81
CA HIS A 20 0.96 -8.81 1.99
C HIS A 20 2.13 -7.89 2.38
N GLY A 21 1.81 -6.66 2.75
CA GLY A 21 2.80 -5.67 3.08
C GLY A 21 2.20 -4.30 3.38
N LYS A 22 3.04 -3.42 3.92
CA LYS A 22 2.66 -2.06 4.30
C LYS A 22 3.77 -1.06 4.05
N ILE A 23 3.39 0.17 3.75
CA ILE A 23 4.31 1.30 3.82
C ILE A 23 4.51 1.60 5.31
N ALA A 24 5.69 1.26 5.83
CA ALA A 24 6.03 1.43 7.25
C ALA A 24 6.43 2.87 7.56
N VAL A 25 7.12 3.52 6.62
CA VAL A 25 7.50 4.93 6.69
C VAL A 25 7.63 5.48 5.27
N VAL A 26 7.23 6.74 5.08
CA VAL A 26 7.54 7.58 3.92
C VAL A 26 8.07 8.92 4.40
N THR A 27 9.01 9.47 3.64
CA THR A 27 9.68 10.75 3.90
C THR A 27 9.70 11.55 2.60
N GLY A 28 9.42 12.85 2.69
CA GLY A 28 9.49 13.77 1.54
C GLY A 28 10.90 14.33 1.37
N ASP A 29 11.22 14.85 0.19
CA ASP A 29 12.55 15.41 -0.09
C ASP A 29 12.89 16.67 0.73
N LEU A 30 11.89 17.35 1.29
CA LEU A 30 12.08 18.44 2.25
C LEU A 30 11.99 17.98 3.72
N GLY A 31 11.88 16.68 3.97
CA GLY A 31 11.80 16.09 5.30
C GLY A 31 10.38 15.69 5.72
N ASP A 32 10.20 15.52 7.03
CA ASP A 32 9.02 14.96 7.71
C ASP A 32 8.67 13.53 7.25
N ASN A 33 7.87 12.82 8.06
CA ASN A 33 7.51 11.45 7.73
C ASN A 33 6.03 11.13 7.98
N SER A 34 5.60 10.01 7.40
CA SER A 34 4.26 9.47 7.58
C SER A 34 4.27 7.95 7.40
N THR A 35 3.16 7.30 7.72
CA THR A 35 2.89 5.90 7.44
C THR A 35 1.67 5.76 6.52
N ALA A 36 1.44 4.58 5.96
CA ALA A 36 0.19 4.30 5.24
C ALA A 36 -1.06 4.53 6.11
N LEU A 37 -2.19 4.74 5.44
CA LEU A 37 -3.49 4.86 6.10
C LEU A 37 -3.93 3.52 6.69
N GLY A 38 -4.53 3.56 7.88
CA GLY A 38 -5.09 2.37 8.54
C GLY A 38 -4.07 1.48 9.25
N ILE A 39 -2.81 1.91 9.30
CA ILE A 39 -1.72 1.23 10.02
C ILE A 39 -1.87 1.45 11.53
N LYS A 40 -1.64 0.39 12.31
CA LYS A 40 -1.69 0.40 13.79
C LYS A 40 -0.32 0.50 14.45
N GLY A 41 0.73 0.72 13.66
CA GLY A 41 2.10 0.91 14.14
C GLY A 41 2.64 -0.34 14.84
N ALA A 42 3.32 -0.13 15.97
CA ALA A 42 3.96 -1.21 16.74
C ALA A 42 2.98 -2.22 17.37
N VAL A 43 1.67 -1.95 17.36
CA VAL A 43 0.65 -2.89 17.86
C VAL A 43 0.58 -4.15 17.00
N ILE A 44 0.83 -4.03 15.69
CA ILE A 44 0.85 -5.17 14.76
C ILE A 44 2.31 -5.59 14.55
N PRO A 45 2.69 -6.81 14.93
CA PRO A 45 4.06 -7.27 14.82
C PRO A 45 4.50 -7.31 13.35
N GLY A 46 5.77 -6.95 13.10
CA GLY A 46 6.37 -7.05 11.76
C GLY A 46 6.83 -8.47 11.40
N ALA A 47 7.11 -9.31 12.38
CA ALA A 47 7.58 -10.68 12.16
C ALA A 47 6.71 -11.68 12.93
N GLY A 48 6.60 -12.90 12.40
CA GLY A 48 5.80 -13.98 12.98
C GLY A 48 4.78 -14.56 11.99
N PRO A 49 3.80 -15.32 12.49
CA PRO A 49 2.78 -15.96 11.65
C PRO A 49 1.93 -14.93 10.89
N ASN A 50 1.65 -15.20 9.61
CA ASN A 50 0.91 -14.29 8.71
C ASN A 50 -0.38 -13.71 9.31
N PRO A 51 -1.26 -14.51 9.97
CA PRO A 51 -2.51 -13.97 10.51
C PRO A 51 -2.32 -12.88 11.59
N LYS A 52 -1.10 -12.72 12.10
CA LYS A 52 -0.74 -11.69 13.08
C LYS A 52 -0.02 -10.51 12.45
N THR A 53 0.68 -10.69 11.34
CA THR A 53 1.55 -9.68 10.71
C THR A 53 0.88 -8.96 9.53
N GLU A 54 -0.07 -9.61 8.87
CA GLU A 54 -0.71 -9.09 7.65
C GLU A 54 -1.85 -8.09 7.90
N LEU A 55 -2.25 -7.90 9.17
CA LEU A 55 -3.46 -7.14 9.55
C LEU A 55 -3.45 -5.67 9.12
N ASP A 56 -2.26 -5.10 8.97
CA ASP A 56 -2.00 -3.74 8.50
C ASP A 56 -1.88 -3.64 6.96
N THR A 57 -1.96 -4.75 6.24
CA THR A 57 -1.89 -4.72 4.77
C THR A 57 -3.06 -3.95 4.20
N THR A 58 -2.75 -2.94 3.39
CA THR A 58 -3.78 -2.22 2.65
C THR A 58 -4.19 -3.02 1.42
N VAL A 59 -5.45 -3.42 1.38
CA VAL A 59 -6.06 -4.03 0.20
C VAL A 59 -6.91 -2.97 -0.50
N PHE A 60 -6.59 -2.72 -1.76
CA PHE A 60 -7.41 -1.89 -2.64
C PHE A 60 -8.46 -2.77 -3.32
N ASN A 61 -9.72 -2.37 -3.24
CA ASN A 61 -10.76 -3.06 -4.00
C ASN A 61 -10.63 -2.64 -5.46
N THR A 62 -10.22 -3.56 -6.32
CA THR A 62 -10.02 -3.30 -7.76
C THR A 62 -11.30 -2.73 -8.37
N GLY A 63 -11.19 -1.62 -9.10
CA GLY A 63 -12.32 -0.94 -9.75
C GLY A 63 -13.12 0.02 -8.85
N ARG A 64 -12.70 0.30 -7.61
CA ARG A 64 -13.33 1.32 -6.77
C ARG A 64 -12.37 2.46 -6.43
N ASN A 65 -12.84 3.70 -6.58
CA ASN A 65 -12.16 4.91 -6.12
C ASN A 65 -12.25 5.04 -4.60
N ASN A 66 -11.27 4.50 -3.87
CA ASN A 66 -11.13 4.64 -2.42
C ASN A 66 -9.68 4.49 -1.96
N CYS A 67 -9.42 4.81 -0.70
CA CYS A 67 -8.11 4.69 -0.06
C CYS A 67 -7.75 3.28 0.44
N GLY A 68 -8.45 2.25 -0.04
CA GLY A 68 -8.30 0.87 0.41
C GLY A 68 -8.87 0.60 1.80
N LYS A 69 -8.54 -0.56 2.34
CA LYS A 69 -8.88 -0.96 3.72
C LYS A 69 -7.76 -1.83 4.30
N THR A 70 -7.63 -1.84 5.61
CA THR A 70 -6.83 -2.82 6.33
C THR A 70 -7.75 -3.72 7.17
N GLN A 71 -7.30 -4.92 7.52
CA GLN A 71 -8.08 -5.79 8.40
C GLN A 71 -8.13 -5.20 9.83
N ALA A 72 -7.05 -4.58 10.29
CA ALA A 72 -6.95 -4.00 11.64
C ALA A 72 -7.77 -2.72 11.84
N SER A 73 -7.94 -1.90 10.81
CA SER A 73 -8.57 -0.57 10.91
C SER A 73 -9.81 -0.39 10.05
N GLY A 74 -10.16 -1.36 9.20
CA GLY A 74 -11.29 -1.27 8.28
C GLY A 74 -11.03 -0.33 7.10
N THR A 75 -12.10 0.24 6.54
CA THR A 75 -12.02 1.12 5.36
C THR A 75 -11.30 2.42 5.68
N ASN A 76 -10.27 2.73 4.89
CA ASN A 76 -9.53 3.97 4.99
C ASN A 76 -10.37 5.14 4.46
N LYS A 77 -10.36 6.26 5.19
CA LYS A 77 -10.92 7.54 4.79
C LYS A 77 -9.79 8.55 4.71
N THR A 78 -9.77 9.42 3.72
CA THR A 78 -8.63 10.33 3.49
C THR A 78 -8.35 11.20 4.70
N GLU A 79 -9.28 12.07 5.10
CA GLU A 79 -9.07 13.03 6.20
C GLU A 79 -8.75 12.33 7.53
N ALA A 80 -9.64 11.44 7.98
CA ALA A 80 -9.47 10.74 9.25
C ALA A 80 -8.24 9.80 9.25
N GLY A 81 -7.89 9.23 8.10
CA GLY A 81 -6.71 8.39 7.94
C GLY A 81 -5.42 9.21 8.01
N VAL A 82 -5.40 10.38 7.36
CA VAL A 82 -4.26 11.31 7.39
C VAL A 82 -4.02 11.78 8.83
N THR A 83 -5.07 12.20 9.55
CA THR A 83 -4.95 12.59 10.96
C THR A 83 -4.36 11.47 11.82
N LYS A 84 -4.80 10.21 11.61
CA LYS A 84 -4.27 9.06 12.34
C LYS A 84 -2.82 8.75 11.97
N SER A 85 -2.46 8.88 10.69
CA SER A 85 -1.09 8.65 10.25
C SER A 85 -0.13 9.70 10.81
N MET A 86 -0.56 10.97 10.85
CA MET A 86 0.18 12.04 11.53
C MET A 86 0.31 11.72 13.02
N ALA A 87 -0.75 11.30 13.71
CA ALA A 87 -0.64 10.92 15.13
C ALA A 87 0.39 9.80 15.40
N LEU A 88 0.71 8.96 14.40
CA LEU A 88 1.74 7.91 14.50
C LEU A 88 3.14 8.37 14.09
N SER A 89 3.26 9.47 13.34
CA SER A 89 4.50 9.86 12.64
C SER A 89 5.02 11.24 13.04
N GLY A 90 4.16 12.14 13.52
CA GLY A 90 4.49 13.50 13.90
C GLY A 90 3.39 14.52 13.56
N GLY A 91 3.63 15.79 13.88
CA GLY A 91 2.67 16.88 13.65
C GLY A 91 2.57 17.37 12.19
N THR A 92 3.41 16.85 11.30
CA THR A 92 3.60 17.32 9.92
C THR A 92 3.54 16.14 8.95
N LEU A 93 3.09 16.40 7.73
CA LEU A 93 3.13 15.43 6.63
C LEU A 93 4.48 15.48 5.91
N PRO A 94 4.87 14.45 5.14
CA PRO A 94 6.03 14.48 4.28
C PRO A 94 6.01 15.72 3.38
N GLN A 95 7.05 16.54 3.45
CA GLN A 95 7.14 17.78 2.68
C GLN A 95 7.93 17.53 1.39
N ILE A 96 7.40 18.01 0.27
CA ILE A 96 8.02 17.83 -1.05
C ILE A 96 8.39 19.16 -1.70
N SER A 97 9.48 19.21 -2.46
CA SER A 97 9.84 20.40 -3.24
C SER A 97 8.95 20.56 -4.47
N THR A 98 8.85 21.78 -4.99
CA THR A 98 8.06 22.06 -6.20
C THR A 98 8.82 21.80 -7.49
N SER A 99 10.16 21.73 -7.44
CA SER A 99 11.03 21.62 -8.62
C SER A 99 11.50 20.19 -8.89
N ASN A 100 11.77 19.40 -7.86
CA ASN A 100 12.25 18.01 -7.98
C ASN A 100 11.61 17.11 -6.91
N ALA A 101 10.27 17.15 -6.82
CA ALA A 101 9.49 16.44 -5.82
C ALA A 101 9.84 14.94 -5.79
N SER A 102 10.16 14.41 -4.61
CA SER A 102 10.29 12.96 -4.42
C SER A 102 9.81 12.52 -3.05
N ILE A 103 9.30 11.29 -2.99
CA ILE A 103 8.94 10.62 -1.75
C ILE A 103 9.72 9.32 -1.72
N SER A 104 10.43 9.07 -0.62
CA SER A 104 11.14 7.83 -0.36
C SER A 104 10.49 7.12 0.82
N GLY A 105 10.59 5.79 0.90
CA GLY A 105 9.96 5.06 1.99
C GLY A 105 10.40 3.61 2.08
N THR A 106 9.96 2.97 3.17
CA THR A 106 10.20 1.55 3.42
C THR A 106 8.90 0.79 3.24
N PHE A 107 8.90 -0.13 2.28
CA PHE A 107 7.84 -1.12 2.14
C PHE A 107 8.21 -2.37 2.95
N HIS A 108 7.45 -2.62 4.01
CA HIS A 108 7.55 -3.83 4.79
C HIS A 108 6.79 -4.96 4.08
N ILE A 109 7.46 -6.08 3.86
CA ILE A 109 6.91 -7.26 3.20
C ILE A 109 6.62 -8.33 4.26
N VAL A 110 5.45 -8.94 4.22
CA VAL A 110 5.20 -10.17 4.97
C VAL A 110 5.98 -11.28 4.27
N THR A 111 7.05 -11.76 4.88
CA THR A 111 8.13 -12.50 4.19
C THR A 111 7.69 -13.80 3.50
N SER A 112 6.64 -14.45 4.00
CA SER A 112 6.06 -15.66 3.40
C SER A 112 5.40 -15.43 2.03
N ASP A 113 5.06 -14.18 1.73
CA ASP A 113 4.19 -13.82 0.61
C ASP A 113 4.99 -13.26 -0.58
N GLY A 114 6.26 -12.91 -0.32
CA GLY A 114 7.16 -12.31 -1.29
C GLY A 114 6.80 -10.86 -1.62
N ALA A 115 7.68 -10.19 -2.35
CA ALA A 115 7.41 -8.86 -2.92
C ALA A 115 7.32 -8.95 -4.43
N GLY A 116 6.20 -8.47 -4.97
CA GLY A 116 6.08 -8.18 -6.39
C GLY A 116 6.69 -6.81 -6.74
N PRO A 117 6.81 -6.49 -8.04
CA PRO A 117 7.21 -5.15 -8.47
C PRO A 117 6.23 -4.11 -7.91
N LEU A 118 6.76 -3.10 -7.23
CA LEU A 118 5.96 -2.01 -6.67
C LEU A 118 5.63 -0.97 -7.74
N ARG A 119 4.40 -0.47 -7.70
CA ARG A 119 3.93 0.65 -8.51
C ARG A 119 3.34 1.70 -7.59
N ALA A 120 3.66 2.96 -7.85
CA ALA A 120 3.07 4.09 -7.15
C ALA A 120 2.14 4.87 -8.08
N MET A 121 0.97 5.25 -7.56
CA MET A 121 -0.03 6.07 -8.23
C MET A 121 -0.36 7.27 -7.34
N VAL A 122 -0.48 8.44 -7.95
CA VAL A 122 -0.80 9.69 -7.27
C VAL A 122 -2.23 10.09 -7.63
N ASP A 123 -3.10 10.17 -6.63
CA ASP A 123 -4.39 10.85 -6.74
C ASP A 123 -4.18 12.35 -6.56
N THR A 124 -4.36 13.12 -7.63
CA THR A 124 -4.18 14.58 -7.64
C THR A 124 -5.32 15.34 -6.96
N THR A 125 -6.42 14.66 -6.64
CA THR A 125 -7.57 15.26 -5.94
C THR A 125 -7.43 15.21 -4.42
N GLY A 126 -6.58 14.31 -3.90
CA GLY A 126 -6.43 14.06 -2.47
C GLY A 126 -7.69 13.49 -1.81
N ARG A 127 -8.58 12.83 -2.56
CA ARG A 127 -9.87 12.31 -2.06
C ARG A 127 -9.99 10.78 -2.14
N GLY A 128 -8.93 10.10 -2.55
CA GLY A 128 -8.96 8.67 -2.85
C GLY A 128 -9.59 8.36 -4.21
N ASP A 129 -9.59 9.32 -5.14
CA ASP A 129 -10.09 9.13 -6.50
C ASP A 129 -8.97 8.74 -7.45
N PHE A 130 -8.81 7.42 -7.65
CA PHE A 130 -7.76 6.88 -8.50
C PHE A 130 -8.17 6.80 -9.99
N SER A 131 -9.39 7.19 -10.36
CA SER A 131 -9.85 7.12 -11.77
C SER A 131 -9.06 8.01 -12.72
N LYS A 132 -8.44 9.08 -12.19
CA LYS A 132 -7.57 10.01 -12.91
C LYS A 132 -6.14 10.03 -12.35
N SER A 133 -5.75 8.98 -11.64
CA SER A 133 -4.44 8.94 -10.99
C SER A 133 -3.30 8.94 -12.00
N VAL A 134 -2.20 9.57 -11.61
CA VAL A 134 -0.96 9.64 -12.40
C VAL A 134 0.01 8.60 -11.87
N LYS A 135 0.65 7.83 -12.76
CA LYS A 135 1.68 6.88 -12.36
C LYS A 135 2.96 7.62 -11.99
N ALA A 136 3.49 7.36 -10.80
CA ALA A 136 4.80 7.88 -10.39
C ALA A 136 5.93 7.02 -10.98
N VAL A 137 7.10 7.64 -11.17
CA VAL A 137 8.34 6.92 -11.45
C VAL A 137 8.81 6.29 -10.14
N VAL A 138 8.99 4.97 -10.14
CA VAL A 138 9.48 4.22 -8.97
C VAL A 138 10.94 3.87 -9.21
N THR A 139 11.77 4.15 -8.20
CA THR A 139 13.16 3.71 -8.12
C THR A 139 13.30 2.85 -6.87
N THR A 140 14.10 1.78 -6.94
CA THR A 140 14.28 0.78 -5.87
C THR A 140 15.75 0.53 -5.63
#